data_AF-P53242-F1
#
_entry.id   AF-P53242-F1
#
_cell.length_a   1.000
_cell.length_b   1.000
_cell.length_c   1.000
_cell.angle_alpha   90.00
_cell.angle_beta   90.00
_cell.angle_gamma   90.00
#
_symmetry.space_group_name_H-M   'P 1'
#
loop_
_entity.id
_entity.type
_entity.pdbx_description
1 polymer ?
#
loop_
_entity_poly.entity_id
_entity_poly.type
_entity_poly.pdbx_seq_one_letter_code
_entity_poly.pdbx_strand_id
1 'polypeptide(L)'
;MTSLNIMGRKFILERAKRNDNIEEIYTSAYVSLPSSTDTRLPHFKAKEEDCDVYEEGTNLVGKNAKYTYRSLGRHLDFLRPGLRFGGSQSSKYTYYTVEVKIDTVNLPLYKDSRSLDPHVTGTFTIKNLTPVLDKVVTLFEGYVINYNQFPLCSLHWPAEETLDPYMAQRESDCSHWKRFGHFGSDNWSLTERNFGQYNHESAEFMNQRYIYLKWKERFLLDDEEQENLMLDDNHHLEGASFEGFYYVCLDQLTGSVEGYYYHPACELFQKLELVPTNCDALNTYSSGFEIA
;
A
#
# COMPACT_ATOMS: atom_id res chain seq x y z
N MET A 1 -15.08 -27.17 8.56
CA MET A 1 -14.21 -25.96 8.53
C MET A 1 -14.90 -24.74 7.88
N THR A 2 -16.21 -24.79 7.63
CA THR A 2 -16.98 -23.77 6.90
C THR A 2 -17.33 -22.50 7.70
N SER A 3 -16.86 -22.36 8.95
CA SER A 3 -17.26 -21.27 9.86
C SER A 3 -16.36 -20.03 9.77
N LEU A 4 -15.05 -20.20 9.57
CA LEU A 4 -14.11 -19.07 9.48
C LEU A 4 -14.33 -18.23 8.20
N ASN A 5 -14.75 -18.87 7.11
CA ASN A 5 -14.76 -18.27 5.77
C ASN A 5 -15.93 -17.29 5.54
N ILE A 6 -17.08 -17.55 6.17
CA ILE A 6 -18.22 -16.60 6.18
C ILE A 6 -17.87 -15.35 7.01
N MET A 7 -17.07 -15.52 8.07
CA MET A 7 -16.71 -14.43 8.96
C MET A 7 -15.78 -13.42 8.28
N GLY A 8 -14.79 -13.87 7.49
CA GLY A 8 -13.90 -12.99 6.71
C GLY A 8 -14.64 -12.16 5.65
N ARG A 9 -15.47 -12.81 4.82
CA ARG A 9 -16.32 -12.13 3.82
C ARG A 9 -17.27 -11.11 4.47
N LYS A 10 -17.88 -11.46 5.61
CA LYS A 10 -18.78 -10.56 6.34
C LYS A 10 -18.01 -9.39 6.98
N PHE A 11 -16.82 -9.60 7.53
CA PHE A 11 -16.07 -8.54 8.19
C PHE A 11 -15.61 -7.44 7.21
N ILE A 12 -15.18 -7.83 6.00
CA ILE A 12 -14.74 -6.90 4.96
C ILE A 12 -15.93 -6.12 4.38
N LEU A 13 -17.05 -6.79 4.06
CA LEU A 13 -18.27 -6.13 3.60
C LEU A 13 -18.87 -5.20 4.67
N GLU A 14 -18.82 -5.57 5.95
CA GLU A 14 -19.24 -4.70 7.06
C GLU A 14 -18.35 -3.47 7.23
N ARG A 15 -17.04 -3.59 6.97
CA ARG A 15 -16.12 -2.43 6.98
C ARG A 15 -16.39 -1.50 5.79
N ALA A 16 -16.72 -2.05 4.62
CA ALA A 16 -17.16 -1.25 3.47
C ALA A 16 -18.49 -0.53 3.76
N LYS A 17 -19.46 -1.20 4.38
CA LYS A 17 -20.78 -0.61 4.72
C LYS A 17 -20.74 0.41 5.87
N ARG A 18 -19.83 0.27 6.83
CA ARG A 18 -19.69 1.27 7.92
C ARG A 18 -19.15 2.62 7.45
N ASN A 19 -18.50 2.68 6.28
CA ASN A 19 -17.94 3.93 5.75
C ASN A 19 -18.98 4.83 5.04
N ASP A 20 -20.21 4.35 4.81
CA ASP A 20 -21.27 5.18 4.20
C ASP A 20 -22.03 6.09 5.18
N ASN A 21 -21.73 6.03 6.49
CA ASN A 21 -22.40 6.85 7.52
C ASN A 21 -21.48 7.88 8.20
N ILE A 22 -20.68 8.63 7.43
CA ILE A 22 -19.94 9.79 7.96
C ILE A 22 -20.64 11.07 7.46
N GLU A 23 -21.78 11.37 8.08
CA GLU A 23 -22.29 12.73 8.18
C GLU A 23 -21.47 13.49 9.25
N GLU A 24 -21.21 14.78 8.97
CA GLU A 24 -20.86 15.85 9.91
C GLU A 24 -19.57 15.73 10.75
N ILE A 25 -18.42 16.19 10.22
CA ILE A 25 -17.49 17.08 10.98
C ILE A 25 -16.79 18.04 9.99
N TYR A 26 -17.51 19.05 9.49
CA TYR A 26 -16.93 20.24 8.86
C TYR A 26 -17.25 21.48 9.70
N THR A 27 -16.54 21.70 10.80
CA THR A 27 -16.49 23.04 11.41
C THR A 27 -15.23 23.27 12.24
N SER A 28 -14.49 24.31 11.82
CA SER A 28 -13.72 25.27 12.61
C SER A 28 -12.55 24.79 13.49
N ALA A 29 -11.33 25.21 13.12
CA ALA A 29 -10.23 25.41 14.06
C ALA A 29 -9.40 26.64 13.65
N TYR A 30 -9.67 27.76 14.32
CA TYR A 30 -8.80 28.95 14.36
C TYR A 30 -7.65 28.73 15.37
N VAL A 31 -6.43 29.05 14.92
CA VAL A 31 -5.34 29.80 15.60
C VAL A 31 -4.89 29.41 17.03
N SER A 32 -3.60 29.10 17.22
CA SER A 32 -2.61 29.90 18.01
C SER A 32 -1.23 29.20 18.12
N LEU A 33 -0.17 30.00 17.98
CA LEU A 33 1.29 29.69 17.96
C LEU A 33 1.93 29.67 19.39
N PRO A 34 3.26 29.41 19.55
CA PRO A 34 3.84 28.63 20.65
C PRO A 34 4.63 29.45 21.69
N SER A 35 5.03 28.78 22.77
CA SER A 35 6.07 29.26 23.69
C SER A 35 7.17 28.22 23.92
N SER A 36 8.39 28.68 23.69
CA SER A 36 9.70 28.13 24.01
C SER A 36 9.91 27.76 25.49
N THR A 37 10.60 26.66 25.79
CA THR A 37 11.68 26.65 26.81
C THR A 37 12.68 25.51 26.63
N ASP A 38 13.92 25.91 26.83
CA ASP A 38 15.22 25.24 26.76
C ASP A 38 15.55 24.51 28.08
N THR A 39 16.12 23.30 28.08
CA THR A 39 17.07 22.83 29.13
C THR A 39 17.90 21.61 28.70
N ARG A 40 19.18 21.63 29.10
CA ARG A 40 20.31 20.73 28.81
C ARG A 40 20.44 19.49 29.73
N LEU A 41 21.06 18.41 29.21
CA LEU A 41 22.04 17.40 29.76
C LEU A 41 21.76 16.70 31.13
N PRO A 42 22.12 15.40 31.38
CA PRO A 42 23.53 14.91 31.30
C PRO A 42 23.81 13.39 31.02
N HIS A 43 25.12 13.09 30.96
CA HIS A 43 25.92 11.84 30.98
C HIS A 43 25.43 10.62 31.81
N PHE A 44 25.67 9.39 31.32
CA PHE A 44 26.36 8.29 32.06
C PHE A 44 26.84 7.13 31.15
N LYS A 45 27.84 6.37 31.63
CA LYS A 45 28.55 5.24 31.00
C LYS A 45 27.91 3.88 31.32
N ALA A 46 28.01 2.89 30.42
CA ALA A 46 28.72 1.60 30.57
C ALA A 46 28.09 0.40 29.80
N LYS A 47 28.94 -0.26 29.00
CA LYS A 47 29.13 -1.70 28.75
C LYS A 47 27.99 -2.66 28.35
N GLU A 48 28.33 -3.37 27.25
CA GLU A 48 28.16 -4.80 26.95
C GLU A 48 26.81 -5.35 26.47
N GLU A 49 26.92 -5.99 25.31
CA GLU A 49 26.19 -7.14 24.77
C GLU A 49 25.15 -6.93 23.66
N ASP A 50 25.41 -7.76 22.64
CA ASP A 50 24.89 -7.88 21.29
C ASP A 50 23.46 -8.42 21.34
N CYS A 51 22.51 -7.51 21.32
CA CYS A 51 21.14 -7.70 20.87
C CYS A 51 20.80 -6.41 20.13
N ASP A 52 20.27 -6.49 18.91
CA ASP A 52 19.74 -5.35 18.16
C ASP A 52 18.49 -4.78 18.88
N VAL A 53 18.71 -4.18 20.06
CA VAL A 53 17.76 -3.36 20.79
C VAL A 53 17.95 -1.97 20.24
N TYR A 54 17.07 -1.61 19.31
CA TYR A 54 16.93 -0.26 18.80
C TYR A 54 16.60 0.68 19.98
N GLU A 55 17.50 1.61 20.31
CA GLU A 55 17.15 2.75 21.16
C GLU A 55 16.30 3.72 20.34
N GLU A 56 15.00 3.76 20.65
CA GLU A 56 14.10 4.79 20.17
C GLU A 56 14.55 6.14 20.74
N GLY A 57 15.11 6.99 19.89
CA GLY A 57 15.38 8.38 20.23
C GLY A 57 14.09 9.07 20.65
N THR A 58 13.90 9.24 21.95
CA THR A 58 12.79 9.96 22.59
C THR A 58 12.91 11.46 22.30
N ASN A 59 12.66 11.85 21.05
CA ASN A 59 12.39 13.24 20.74
C ASN A 59 10.97 13.56 21.21
N LEU A 60 10.91 14.42 22.22
CA LEU A 60 9.74 14.95 22.90
C LEU A 60 8.64 15.41 21.92
N VAL A 61 7.73 14.49 21.61
CA VAL A 61 6.27 14.60 21.62
C VAL A 61 5.70 16.03 21.57
N GLY A 62 5.30 16.45 20.37
CA GLY A 62 4.10 17.25 20.18
C GLY A 62 2.88 16.32 20.20
N LYS A 63 2.38 15.99 21.39
CA LYS A 63 1.15 15.18 21.58
C LYS A 63 0.01 15.92 20.85
N ASN A 64 -0.57 15.29 19.83
CA ASN A 64 -1.67 15.76 18.98
C ASN A 64 -1.29 16.59 17.73
N ALA A 65 -0.19 16.25 17.04
CA ALA A 65 -0.05 16.64 15.64
C ALA A 65 -1.10 15.90 14.79
N LYS A 66 -2.31 16.45 14.71
CA LYS A 66 -3.33 16.07 13.73
C LYS A 66 -2.71 16.28 12.34
N TYR A 67 -2.80 15.29 11.45
CA TYR A 67 -2.66 15.61 10.03
C TYR A 67 -3.81 16.56 9.70
N THR A 68 -3.51 17.84 9.58
CA THR A 68 -4.14 18.58 8.50
C THR A 68 -3.23 18.26 7.34
N TYR A 69 -3.61 17.30 6.49
CA TYR A 69 -2.92 17.17 5.21
C TYR A 69 -3.10 18.51 4.50
N ARG A 70 -2.17 19.44 4.73
CA ARG A 70 -1.98 20.59 3.87
C ARG A 70 -1.46 19.95 2.59
N SER A 71 -2.38 19.59 1.70
CA SER A 71 -2.03 19.32 0.32
C SER A 71 -1.29 20.57 -0.15
N LEU A 72 0.04 20.52 -0.12
CA LEU A 72 0.87 21.49 -0.81
C LEU A 72 0.74 21.12 -2.30
N GLY A 73 -0.42 21.40 -2.89
CA GLY A 73 -0.73 21.25 -4.31
C GLY A 73 -0.63 19.85 -4.92
N ARG A 74 -0.08 18.85 -4.24
CA ARG A 74 0.00 17.45 -4.70
C ARG A 74 -1.08 16.68 -3.97
N HIS A 75 -2.28 16.74 -4.52
CA HIS A 75 -3.38 15.92 -4.05
C HIS A 75 -3.05 14.45 -4.36
N LEU A 76 -3.60 13.49 -3.61
CA LEU A 76 -3.50 12.06 -3.90
C LEU A 76 -4.33 11.72 -5.16
N ASP A 77 -4.15 12.49 -6.24
CA ASP A 77 -4.98 12.47 -7.43
C ASP A 77 -5.00 11.09 -8.07
N PHE A 78 -3.87 10.40 -8.01
CA PHE A 78 -3.71 9.06 -8.53
C PHE A 78 -3.86 7.95 -7.49
N LEU A 79 -4.18 8.29 -6.23
CA LEU A 79 -4.49 7.32 -5.17
C LEU A 79 -5.82 7.69 -4.51
N ARG A 80 -6.90 7.49 -5.27
CA ARG A 80 -8.27 7.79 -4.84
C ARG A 80 -9.26 6.72 -5.32
N PRO A 81 -10.35 6.50 -4.59
CA PRO A 81 -11.43 5.62 -5.03
C PRO A 81 -11.95 5.98 -6.44
N GLY A 82 -12.30 4.96 -7.23
CA GLY A 82 -12.86 5.08 -8.56
C GLY A 82 -11.84 5.26 -9.69
N LEU A 83 -10.57 5.50 -9.37
CA LEU A 83 -9.51 5.56 -10.37
C LEU A 83 -9.26 4.19 -11.00
N ARG A 84 -9.07 4.19 -12.31
CA ARG A 84 -8.81 3.01 -13.12
C ARG A 84 -7.48 3.15 -13.83
N PHE A 85 -6.80 2.02 -13.95
CA PHE A 85 -5.54 1.90 -14.66
C PHE A 85 -5.62 0.75 -15.65
N GLY A 86 -4.86 0.86 -16.73
CA GLY A 86 -4.71 -0.17 -17.74
C GLY A 86 -3.25 -0.29 -18.15
N GLY A 87 -2.84 -1.49 -18.52
CA GLY A 87 -1.49 -1.76 -18.98
C GLY A 87 -1.21 -3.25 -19.03
N SER A 88 -0.07 -3.67 -18.47
CA SER A 88 0.39 -5.05 -18.63
C SER A 88 1.18 -5.60 -17.46
N GLN A 89 1.10 -6.92 -17.32
CA GLN A 89 2.05 -7.73 -16.56
C GLN A 89 2.88 -8.57 -17.54
N SER A 90 4.20 -8.53 -17.40
CA SER A 90 5.11 -9.20 -18.33
C SER A 90 6.26 -9.91 -17.61
N SER A 91 6.67 -11.04 -18.16
CA SER A 91 7.94 -11.70 -17.82
C SER A 91 8.81 -11.79 -19.07
N LYS A 92 9.89 -12.57 -19.01
CA LYS A 92 10.70 -12.85 -20.20
C LYS A 92 9.92 -13.57 -21.31
N TYR A 93 8.89 -14.34 -20.95
CA TYR A 93 8.20 -15.25 -21.88
C TYR A 93 6.72 -14.93 -22.08
N THR A 94 6.15 -14.11 -21.20
CA THR A 94 4.70 -13.87 -21.16
C THR A 94 4.39 -12.38 -21.12
N TYR A 95 3.23 -12.04 -21.65
CA TYR A 95 2.69 -10.68 -21.66
C TYR A 95 1.18 -10.76 -21.53
N TYR A 96 0.63 -10.13 -20.51
CA TYR A 96 -0.80 -10.12 -20.22
C TYR A 96 -1.32 -8.71 -20.10
N THR A 97 -2.53 -8.48 -20.60
CA THR A 97 -3.24 -7.20 -20.40
C THR A 97 -3.81 -7.16 -18.99
N VAL A 98 -3.59 -6.05 -18.30
CA VAL A 98 -4.05 -5.83 -16.93
C VAL A 98 -4.91 -4.57 -16.85
N GLU A 99 -5.98 -4.65 -16.07
CA GLU A 99 -6.80 -3.52 -15.65
C GLU A 99 -6.90 -3.51 -14.12
N VAL A 100 -6.74 -2.35 -13.51
CA VAL A 100 -6.83 -2.18 -12.05
C VAL A 100 -7.82 -1.07 -11.74
N LYS A 101 -8.67 -1.28 -10.73
CA LYS A 101 -9.55 -0.24 -10.18
C LYS A 101 -9.27 -0.09 -8.69
N ILE A 102 -9.09 1.15 -8.24
CA ILE A 102 -9.03 1.46 -6.80
C ILE A 102 -10.46 1.61 -6.28
N ASP A 103 -10.81 0.82 -5.27
CA ASP A 103 -12.14 0.83 -4.66
C ASP A 103 -12.16 1.62 -3.36
N THR A 104 -11.15 1.47 -2.51
CA THR A 104 -11.04 2.22 -1.25
C THR A 104 -9.63 2.73 -1.02
N VAL A 105 -9.52 3.88 -0.33
CA VAL A 105 -8.26 4.44 0.17
C VAL A 105 -8.53 4.97 1.58
N ASN A 106 -7.99 4.28 2.57
CA ASN A 106 -8.06 4.70 3.97
C ASN A 106 -6.72 5.36 4.33
N LEU A 107 -6.77 6.59 4.83
CA LEU A 107 -5.60 7.34 5.27
C LEU A 107 -5.56 7.38 6.81
N PRO A 108 -4.37 7.38 7.43
CA PRO A 108 -4.27 7.47 8.87
C PRO A 108 -4.73 8.86 9.36
N LEU A 109 -5.61 8.91 10.35
CA LEU A 109 -6.11 10.18 10.90
C LEU A 109 -5.02 11.00 11.62
N TYR A 110 -4.04 10.32 12.22
CA TYR A 110 -2.95 10.88 13.03
C TYR A 110 -1.66 10.13 12.74
N LYS A 111 -0.50 10.79 12.96
CA LYS A 111 0.82 10.18 12.76
C LYS A 111 1.04 8.93 13.63
N ASP A 112 0.53 8.96 14.85
CA ASP A 112 0.64 7.86 15.82
C ASP A 112 -0.64 7.00 15.85
N SER A 113 -1.41 7.00 14.75
CA SER A 113 -2.59 6.13 14.65
C SER A 113 -2.14 4.66 14.75
N ARG A 114 -2.85 3.88 15.58
CA ARG A 114 -2.68 2.42 15.65
C ARG A 114 -3.43 1.69 14.53
N SER A 115 -4.12 2.41 13.65
CA SER A 115 -4.79 1.80 12.50
C SER A 115 -3.74 1.27 11.51
N LEU A 116 -4.10 0.22 10.78
CA LEU A 116 -3.27 -0.32 9.70
C LEU A 116 -3.50 0.51 8.43
N ASP A 117 -3.10 1.78 8.46
CA ASP A 117 -3.28 2.74 7.36
C ASP A 117 -1.93 3.43 7.04
N PRO A 118 -1.66 3.84 5.79
CA PRO A 118 -2.61 3.91 4.68
C PRO A 118 -2.87 2.54 4.03
N HIS A 119 -4.15 2.23 3.85
CA HIS A 119 -4.62 0.97 3.27
C HIS A 119 -5.46 1.23 2.02
N VAL A 120 -5.28 0.41 1.01
CA VAL A 120 -5.91 0.53 -0.31
C VAL A 120 -6.54 -0.81 -0.65
N THR A 121 -7.75 -0.78 -1.20
CA THR A 121 -8.33 -1.97 -1.82
C THR A 121 -8.72 -1.69 -3.25
N GLY A 122 -8.80 -2.73 -4.04
CA GLY A 122 -9.26 -2.60 -5.40
C GLY A 122 -9.48 -3.93 -6.09
N THR A 123 -9.81 -3.84 -7.37
CA THR A 123 -9.97 -4.98 -8.26
C THR A 123 -8.78 -5.05 -9.20
N PHE A 124 -8.17 -6.22 -9.33
CA PHE A 124 -7.11 -6.54 -10.29
C PHE A 124 -7.67 -7.51 -11.33
N THR A 125 -7.59 -7.15 -12.60
CA THR A 125 -8.09 -7.97 -13.71
C THR A 125 -6.96 -8.25 -14.67
N ILE A 126 -6.71 -9.52 -14.95
CA ILE A 126 -5.68 -9.97 -15.90
C ILE A 126 -6.31 -10.88 -16.95
N LYS A 127 -6.06 -10.58 -18.23
CA LYS A 127 -6.68 -11.28 -19.37
C LYS A 127 -5.78 -12.39 -19.89
N ASN A 128 -6.40 -13.53 -20.27
CA ASN A 128 -5.75 -14.69 -20.89
C ASN A 128 -4.59 -15.27 -20.06
N LEU A 129 -4.66 -15.19 -18.73
CA LEU A 129 -3.65 -15.76 -17.85
C LEU A 129 -3.68 -17.29 -17.86
N THR A 130 -4.86 -17.88 -18.01
CA THR A 130 -5.07 -19.33 -18.04
C THR A 130 -5.72 -19.72 -19.36
N PRO A 131 -5.56 -20.98 -19.82
CA PRO A 131 -6.17 -21.43 -21.07
C PRO A 131 -7.70 -21.58 -20.99
N VAL A 132 -8.27 -21.53 -19.77
CA VAL A 132 -9.69 -21.80 -19.51
C VAL A 132 -10.47 -20.52 -19.24
N LEU A 133 -9.84 -19.50 -18.64
CA LEU A 133 -10.49 -18.25 -18.28
C LEU A 133 -10.01 -17.12 -19.19
N ASP A 134 -10.94 -16.47 -19.87
CA ASP A 134 -10.69 -15.26 -20.68
C ASP A 134 -10.09 -14.14 -19.82
N LYS A 135 -10.50 -14.06 -18.55
CA LYS A 135 -9.94 -13.16 -17.55
C LYS A 135 -10.00 -13.76 -16.15
N VAL A 136 -9.05 -13.35 -15.34
CA VAL A 136 -9.02 -13.58 -13.89
C VAL A 136 -9.25 -12.23 -13.23
N VAL A 137 -10.20 -12.19 -12.30
CA VAL A 137 -10.55 -10.98 -11.55
C VAL A 137 -10.40 -11.28 -10.07
N THR A 138 -9.59 -10.50 -9.37
CA THR A 138 -9.34 -10.65 -7.93
C THR A 138 -9.58 -9.34 -7.20
N LEU A 139 -9.93 -9.45 -5.91
CA LEU A 139 -9.79 -8.33 -4.99
C LEU A 139 -8.35 -8.30 -4.49
N PHE A 140 -7.72 -7.12 -4.50
CA PHE A 140 -6.44 -6.90 -3.85
C PHE A 140 -6.56 -5.93 -2.67
N GLU A 141 -5.68 -6.13 -1.71
CA GLU A 141 -5.41 -5.20 -0.61
C GLU A 141 -3.97 -4.69 -0.73
N GLY A 142 -3.72 -3.47 -0.29
CA GLY A 142 -2.40 -2.91 -0.30
C GLY A 142 -2.14 -1.94 0.83
N TYR A 143 -0.89 -1.89 1.25
CA TYR A 143 -0.41 -1.00 2.30
C TYR A 143 0.65 -0.08 1.74
N VAL A 144 0.53 1.21 2.06
CA VAL A 144 1.51 2.23 1.68
C VAL A 144 2.71 2.15 2.63
N ILE A 145 3.91 2.17 2.05
CA ILE A 145 5.16 2.32 2.78
C ILE A 145 5.22 3.74 3.35
N ASN A 146 5.08 3.85 4.66
CA ASN A 146 5.16 5.12 5.38
C ASN A 146 6.47 5.26 6.18
N TYR A 147 7.41 4.34 5.99
CA TYR A 147 8.74 4.27 6.60
C TYR A 147 8.77 4.08 8.13
N ASN A 148 7.65 4.28 8.83
CA ASN A 148 7.56 4.15 10.28
C ASN A 148 6.85 2.85 10.70
N GLN A 149 5.55 2.75 10.46
CA GLN A 149 4.77 1.54 10.72
C GLN A 149 5.02 0.50 9.65
N PHE A 150 5.06 0.93 8.38
CA PHE A 150 5.34 0.09 7.22
C PHE A 150 6.65 0.53 6.57
N PRO A 151 7.81 0.10 7.09
CA PRO A 151 9.11 0.33 6.47
C PRO A 151 9.31 -0.53 5.21
N LEU A 152 10.38 -0.25 4.45
CA LEU A 152 10.70 -1.02 3.24
C LEU A 152 11.00 -2.50 3.55
N CYS A 153 11.61 -2.81 4.69
CA CYS A 153 11.83 -4.18 5.14
C CYS A 153 10.59 -4.71 5.87
N SER A 154 9.88 -5.65 5.24
CA SER A 154 8.64 -6.25 5.73
C SER A 154 8.77 -6.95 7.07
N LEU A 155 9.95 -7.51 7.39
CA LEU A 155 10.23 -8.11 8.70
C LEU A 155 10.11 -7.13 9.89
N HIS A 156 10.03 -5.82 9.62
CA HIS A 156 9.81 -4.78 10.64
C HIS A 156 8.40 -4.17 10.58
N TRP A 157 7.46 -4.83 9.91
CA TRP A 157 6.04 -4.50 9.96
C TRP A 157 5.43 -5.02 11.27
N PRO A 158 4.23 -4.54 11.66
CA PRO A 158 3.50 -5.10 12.79
C PRO A 158 3.28 -6.61 12.64
N ALA A 159 3.43 -7.35 13.74
CA ALA A 159 3.20 -8.80 13.79
C ALA A 159 1.69 -9.11 13.86
N GLU A 160 0.97 -8.78 12.78
CA GLU A 160 -0.46 -9.01 12.61
C GLU A 160 -0.67 -10.07 11.53
N GLU A 161 -1.49 -11.09 11.78
CA GLU A 161 -1.75 -12.21 10.84
C GLU A 161 -2.17 -11.72 9.44
N THR A 162 -2.93 -10.62 9.39
CA THR A 162 -3.37 -10.00 8.13
C THR A 162 -2.22 -9.52 7.23
N LEU A 163 -1.04 -9.27 7.82
CA LEU A 163 0.17 -8.77 7.15
C LEU A 163 1.15 -9.89 6.77
N ASP A 164 0.99 -11.12 7.30
CA ASP A 164 1.88 -12.26 6.99
C ASP A 164 2.07 -12.50 5.48
N PRO A 165 1.04 -12.36 4.62
CA PRO A 165 1.21 -12.56 3.17
C PRO A 165 2.08 -11.52 2.45
N TYR A 166 2.49 -10.45 3.13
CA TYR A 166 3.40 -9.43 2.59
C TYR A 166 4.86 -9.64 3.02
N MET A 167 5.13 -10.66 3.83
CA MET A 167 6.45 -10.93 4.38
C MET A 167 7.39 -11.51 3.32
N ALA A 168 8.61 -10.99 3.29
CA ALA A 168 9.69 -11.49 2.46
C ALA A 168 11.00 -11.53 3.23
N GLN A 169 11.96 -12.31 2.72
CA GLN A 169 13.33 -12.19 3.19
C GLN A 169 13.85 -10.77 2.93
N ARG A 170 14.75 -10.31 3.79
CA ARG A 170 15.33 -8.98 3.72
C ARG A 170 16.02 -8.70 2.39
N GLU A 171 16.70 -9.70 1.85
CA GLU A 171 17.38 -9.67 0.56
C GLU A 171 16.37 -9.56 -0.58
N SER A 172 15.21 -10.22 -0.45
CA SER A 172 14.11 -10.12 -1.40
C SER A 172 13.50 -8.72 -1.40
N ASP A 173 13.16 -8.17 -0.22
CA ASP A 173 12.67 -6.78 -0.11
C ASP A 173 13.67 -5.80 -0.75
N CYS A 174 14.95 -5.87 -0.35
CA CYS A 174 16.01 -5.00 -0.85
C CYS A 174 16.17 -5.12 -2.37
N SER A 175 16.22 -6.33 -2.92
CA SER A 175 16.41 -6.55 -4.37
C SER A 175 15.21 -6.10 -5.21
N HIS A 176 13.98 -6.19 -4.70
CA HIS A 176 12.80 -5.69 -5.41
C HIS A 176 12.69 -4.17 -5.35
N TRP A 177 12.89 -3.56 -4.18
CA TRP A 177 12.86 -2.11 -4.08
C TRP A 177 13.94 -1.44 -4.94
N LYS A 178 15.14 -2.02 -5.02
CA LYS A 178 16.22 -1.56 -5.92
C LYS A 178 15.86 -1.48 -7.40
N ARG A 179 14.79 -2.16 -7.84
CA ARG A 179 14.35 -2.11 -9.24
C ARG A 179 13.72 -0.78 -9.61
N PHE A 180 13.13 -0.07 -8.65
CA PHE A 180 12.62 1.26 -8.89
C PHE A 180 13.80 2.23 -9.00
N GLY A 181 14.07 2.73 -10.21
CA GLY A 181 15.21 3.60 -10.51
C GLY A 181 15.21 4.97 -9.79
N HIS A 182 14.21 5.22 -8.95
CA HIS A 182 14.07 6.42 -8.14
C HIS A 182 14.71 6.30 -6.75
N PHE A 183 15.07 5.08 -6.33
CA PHE A 183 15.99 4.92 -5.20
C PHE A 183 17.42 5.19 -5.65
N GLY A 184 18.22 5.81 -4.78
CA GLY A 184 19.64 6.03 -5.05
C GLY A 184 20.38 4.70 -5.17
N SER A 185 21.31 4.59 -6.13
CA SER A 185 22.07 3.35 -6.37
C SER A 185 23.00 2.97 -5.21
N ASP A 186 23.54 3.97 -4.50
CA ASP A 186 24.84 3.76 -3.83
C ASP A 186 24.76 3.64 -2.29
N ASN A 187 23.58 3.80 -1.67
CA ASN A 187 23.44 3.88 -0.20
C ASN A 187 22.43 2.86 0.37
N TRP A 188 22.54 1.59 -0.02
CA TRP A 188 21.68 0.53 0.51
C TRP A 188 22.34 -0.21 1.66
N SER A 189 21.80 -0.03 2.87
CA SER A 189 22.24 -0.75 4.06
C SER A 189 21.30 -1.91 4.38
N LEU A 190 21.75 -3.16 4.24
CA LEU A 190 20.91 -4.31 4.61
C LEU A 190 20.62 -4.37 6.12
N THR A 191 21.37 -3.68 6.98
CA THR A 191 21.11 -3.73 8.43
C THR A 191 19.93 -2.84 8.84
N GLU A 192 19.62 -1.81 8.06
CA GLU A 192 18.58 -0.83 8.40
C GLU A 192 17.19 -1.23 7.86
N ARG A 193 16.14 -0.98 8.66
CA ARG A 193 14.75 -1.31 8.30
C ARG A 193 14.23 -0.63 7.02
N ASN A 194 14.78 0.53 6.65
CA ASN A 194 14.47 1.26 5.43
C ASN A 194 15.63 1.27 4.43
N PHE A 195 16.60 0.39 4.60
CA PHE A 195 17.74 0.24 3.72
C PHE A 195 18.53 1.53 3.40
N GLY A 196 18.65 2.46 4.36
CA GLY A 196 19.28 3.76 4.12
C GLY A 196 18.47 4.74 3.25
N GLN A 197 17.26 4.37 2.83
CA GLN A 197 16.41 5.19 1.95
C GLN A 197 15.43 6.09 2.71
N TYR A 198 15.42 6.03 4.04
CA TYR A 198 14.55 6.89 4.86
C TYR A 198 15.18 8.25 5.08
N ASN A 199 14.45 9.31 4.78
CA ASN A 199 14.72 10.63 5.33
C ASN A 199 13.52 11.06 6.17
N HIS A 200 13.73 11.79 7.27
CA HIS A 200 12.62 12.14 8.17
C HIS A 200 11.54 13.02 7.46
N GLU A 201 11.93 13.74 6.41
CA GLU A 201 11.02 14.50 5.53
C GLU A 201 10.16 13.58 4.62
N SER A 202 10.58 12.31 4.40
CA SER A 202 9.93 11.32 3.54
C SER A 202 8.87 10.50 4.26
N ALA A 203 8.74 10.65 5.58
CA ALA A 203 7.65 10.03 6.33
C ALA A 203 6.27 10.49 5.83
N GLU A 204 6.18 11.68 5.24
CA GLU A 204 4.98 12.20 4.61
C GLU A 204 4.89 11.76 3.15
N PHE A 205 4.56 10.47 2.90
CA PHE A 205 4.45 9.91 1.56
C PHE A 205 3.55 10.72 0.60
N MET A 206 2.54 11.43 1.12
CA MET A 206 1.66 12.31 0.32
C MET A 206 2.38 13.48 -0.33
N ASN A 207 3.46 13.97 0.28
CA ASN A 207 4.26 15.08 -0.24
C ASN A 207 5.39 14.60 -1.15
N GLN A 208 5.56 13.28 -1.31
CA GLN A 208 6.59 12.66 -2.13
C GLN A 208 6.08 12.39 -3.53
N ARG A 209 6.96 12.52 -4.54
CA ARG A 209 6.59 12.18 -5.92
C ARG A 209 6.16 10.72 -6.07
N TYR A 210 6.85 9.82 -5.37
CA TYR A 210 6.64 8.39 -5.49
C TYR A 210 5.99 7.87 -4.22
N ILE A 211 4.87 7.17 -4.37
CA ILE A 211 4.24 6.41 -3.29
C ILE A 211 4.57 4.95 -3.51
N TYR A 212 5.23 4.35 -2.52
CA TYR A 212 5.54 2.92 -2.53
C TYR A 212 4.45 2.16 -1.80
N LEU A 213 4.04 1.02 -2.34
CA LEU A 213 3.03 0.12 -1.76
C LEU A 213 3.47 -1.33 -1.89
N LYS A 214 2.87 -2.20 -1.08
CA LYS A 214 2.76 -3.62 -1.43
C LYS A 214 1.31 -3.97 -1.71
N TRP A 215 1.03 -4.69 -2.79
CA TRP A 215 -0.31 -5.19 -3.13
C TRP A 215 -0.37 -6.71 -3.02
N LYS A 216 -1.44 -7.25 -2.44
CA LYS A 216 -1.72 -8.68 -2.31
C LYS A 216 -3.13 -8.96 -2.82
N GLU A 217 -3.22 -9.75 -3.88
CA GLU A 217 -4.48 -10.35 -4.31
C GLU A 217 -4.96 -11.35 -3.24
N ARG A 218 -6.22 -11.24 -2.82
CA ARG A 218 -6.78 -12.02 -1.70
C ARG A 218 -7.64 -13.18 -2.18
N PHE A 219 -8.56 -12.92 -3.08
CA PHE A 219 -9.50 -13.91 -3.59
C PHE A 219 -10.05 -13.51 -4.95
N LEU A 220 -10.50 -14.50 -5.70
CA LEU A 220 -11.21 -14.33 -6.96
C LEU A 220 -12.58 -13.69 -6.70
N LEU A 221 -12.92 -12.68 -7.50
CA LEU A 221 -14.29 -12.17 -7.54
C LEU A 221 -15.12 -13.10 -8.41
N ASP A 222 -16.22 -13.59 -7.86
CA ASP A 222 -17.20 -14.44 -8.55
C ASP A 222 -17.73 -13.71 -9.80
N ASP A 223 -17.11 -13.93 -10.96
CA ASP A 223 -17.73 -13.70 -12.26
C ASP A 223 -18.55 -14.97 -12.59
N GLU A 224 -19.71 -14.82 -13.23
CA GLU A 224 -20.60 -15.96 -13.63
C GLU A 224 -19.87 -17.05 -14.45
N GLU A 225 -18.72 -16.72 -15.05
CA GLU A 225 -17.85 -17.63 -15.79
C GLU A 225 -16.96 -18.50 -14.87
N GLN A 226 -16.68 -18.06 -13.64
CA GLN A 226 -15.74 -18.72 -12.71
C GLN A 226 -16.40 -19.76 -11.81
N GLU A 227 -17.71 -19.67 -11.55
CA GLU A 227 -18.44 -20.64 -10.70
C GLU A 227 -18.38 -22.08 -11.24
N ASN A 228 -18.21 -22.24 -12.56
CA ASN A 228 -18.15 -23.56 -13.20
C ASN A 228 -16.80 -24.27 -13.07
N LEU A 229 -15.74 -23.58 -12.61
CA LEU A 229 -14.45 -24.20 -12.40
C LEU A 229 -14.34 -24.62 -10.94
N MET A 230 -14.17 -25.92 -10.71
CA MET A 230 -13.88 -26.50 -9.41
C MET A 230 -12.54 -25.96 -8.89
N LEU A 231 -12.56 -24.79 -8.27
CA LEU A 231 -11.41 -24.19 -7.59
C LEU A 231 -11.26 -24.90 -6.25
N ASP A 232 -10.53 -26.02 -6.28
CA ASP A 232 -10.26 -26.86 -5.10
C ASP A 232 -9.33 -26.16 -4.08
N ASP A 233 -8.70 -25.04 -4.48
CA ASP A 233 -7.93 -24.18 -3.59
C ASP A 233 -8.07 -22.70 -4.01
N ASN A 234 -8.30 -21.83 -3.03
CA ASN A 234 -8.73 -20.44 -3.24
C ASN A 234 -7.68 -19.55 -3.92
N HIS A 235 -6.45 -20.03 -4.13
CA HIS A 235 -5.33 -19.27 -4.70
C HIS A 235 -4.73 -19.90 -5.96
N HIS A 236 -5.17 -21.10 -6.35
CA HIS A 236 -4.59 -21.86 -7.44
C HIS A 236 -5.57 -21.94 -8.62
N LEU A 237 -5.11 -21.42 -9.76
CA LEU A 237 -5.73 -21.61 -11.06
C LEU A 237 -4.90 -22.64 -11.84
N GLU A 238 -5.50 -23.32 -12.82
CA GLU A 238 -4.75 -24.22 -13.68
C GLU A 238 -3.65 -23.43 -14.43
N GLY A 239 -2.39 -23.63 -14.01
CA GLY A 239 -1.22 -22.95 -14.57
C GLY A 239 -0.89 -21.56 -14.01
N ALA A 240 -1.65 -21.05 -13.04
CA ALA A 240 -1.38 -19.74 -12.43
C ALA A 240 -1.70 -19.71 -10.93
N SER A 241 -1.00 -18.86 -10.19
CA SER A 241 -1.22 -18.67 -8.75
C SER A 241 -1.03 -17.19 -8.43
N PHE A 242 -1.85 -16.69 -7.51
CA PHE A 242 -1.72 -15.34 -6.94
C PHE A 242 -1.30 -15.39 -5.46
N GLU A 243 -0.57 -16.43 -5.06
CA GLU A 243 -0.03 -16.60 -3.70
C GLU A 243 0.97 -15.49 -3.30
N GLY A 244 1.72 -14.96 -4.28
CA GLY A 244 2.66 -13.87 -4.05
C GLY A 244 2.00 -12.51 -3.85
N PHE A 245 2.84 -11.47 -3.87
CA PHE A 245 2.43 -10.08 -3.75
C PHE A 245 3.27 -9.20 -4.70
N TYR A 246 2.88 -7.95 -4.88
CA TYR A 246 3.57 -6.98 -5.72
C TYR A 246 4.23 -5.91 -4.86
N TYR A 247 5.48 -5.59 -5.18
CA TYR A 247 6.08 -4.30 -4.83
C TYR A 247 5.59 -3.29 -5.86
N VAL A 248 5.09 -2.14 -5.42
CA VAL A 248 4.44 -1.16 -6.30
C VAL A 248 4.97 0.23 -6.02
N CYS A 249 5.14 1.02 -7.08
CA CYS A 249 5.48 2.43 -7.05
C CYS A 249 4.46 3.19 -7.92
N LEU A 250 3.75 4.13 -7.31
CA LEU A 250 2.89 5.09 -7.98
C LEU A 250 3.62 6.42 -8.12
N ASP A 251 3.78 6.91 -9.36
CA ASP A 251 4.26 8.26 -9.62
C ASP A 251 3.10 9.26 -9.56
N GLN A 252 3.05 10.08 -8.51
CA GLN A 252 2.03 11.11 -8.35
C GLN A 252 2.07 12.20 -9.43
N LEU A 253 3.17 12.35 -10.17
CA LEU A 253 3.27 13.35 -11.23
C LEU A 253 2.53 12.92 -12.50
N THR A 254 2.66 11.64 -12.87
CA THR A 254 2.15 11.09 -14.14
C THR A 254 0.94 10.18 -13.95
N GLY A 255 0.74 9.68 -12.74
CA GLY A 255 -0.19 8.61 -12.42
C GLY A 255 0.27 7.23 -12.86
N SER A 256 1.47 7.06 -13.43
CA SER A 256 1.95 5.74 -13.83
C SER A 256 2.22 4.88 -12.60
N VAL A 257 1.87 3.60 -12.70
CA VAL A 257 2.16 2.58 -11.70
C VAL A 257 3.16 1.60 -12.28
N GLU A 258 4.27 1.41 -11.57
CA GLU A 258 5.25 0.36 -11.83
C GLU A 258 5.20 -0.65 -10.69
N GLY A 259 5.36 -1.93 -10.99
CA GLY A 259 5.44 -2.95 -9.95
C GLY A 259 6.21 -4.19 -10.36
N TYR A 260 6.54 -4.99 -9.35
CA TYR A 260 7.28 -6.24 -9.50
C TYR A 260 6.63 -7.31 -8.63
N TYR A 261 6.16 -8.38 -9.27
CA TYR A 261 5.63 -9.54 -8.57
C TYR A 261 6.74 -10.29 -7.83
N TYR A 262 6.40 -10.78 -6.65
CA TYR A 262 7.27 -11.60 -5.82
C TYR A 262 6.51 -12.79 -5.23
N HIS A 263 7.09 -13.96 -5.45
CA HIS A 263 6.77 -15.19 -4.74
C HIS A 263 8.05 -16.04 -4.64
N PRO A 264 8.37 -16.66 -3.48
CA PRO A 264 9.63 -17.40 -3.30
C PRO A 264 9.87 -18.53 -4.31
N ALA A 265 8.80 -19.14 -4.83
CA ALA A 265 8.89 -20.26 -5.77
C ALA A 265 8.71 -19.85 -7.25
N CYS A 266 8.57 -18.56 -7.57
CA CYS A 266 8.28 -18.07 -8.92
C CYS A 266 9.46 -17.36 -9.58
N GLU A 267 9.35 -17.15 -10.90
CA GLU A 267 10.26 -16.27 -11.64
C GLU A 267 10.26 -14.86 -11.03
N LEU A 268 11.45 -14.35 -10.74
CA LEU A 268 11.62 -13.03 -10.14
C LEU A 268 11.25 -11.92 -11.12
N PHE A 269 10.72 -10.81 -10.59
CA PHE A 269 10.57 -9.54 -11.29
C PHE A 269 9.63 -9.59 -12.51
N GLN A 270 8.51 -10.32 -12.43
CA GLN A 270 7.44 -10.11 -13.40
C GLN A 270 6.96 -8.66 -13.26
N LYS A 271 7.12 -7.88 -14.32
CA LYS A 271 6.95 -6.44 -14.31
C LYS A 271 5.49 -6.09 -14.55
N LEU A 272 4.94 -5.26 -13.69
CA LEU A 272 3.64 -4.61 -13.82
C LEU A 272 3.86 -3.16 -14.28
N GLU A 273 3.19 -2.74 -15.34
CA GLU A 273 3.21 -1.38 -15.85
C GLU A 273 1.78 -0.94 -16.16
N LEU A 274 1.30 0.10 -15.49
CA LEU A 274 -0.06 0.61 -15.66
C LEU A 274 -0.06 2.14 -15.81
N VAL A 275 -1.02 2.64 -16.59
CA VAL A 275 -1.31 4.07 -16.72
C VAL A 275 -2.77 4.35 -16.40
N PRO A 276 -3.12 5.54 -15.89
CA PRO A 276 -4.50 5.88 -15.62
C PRO A 276 -5.34 5.89 -16.90
N THR A 277 -6.58 5.40 -16.85
CA THR A 277 -7.48 5.30 -18.02
C THR A 277 -8.71 6.18 -17.92
N ASN A 278 -9.01 6.77 -16.76
CA ASN A 278 -10.21 7.57 -16.52
C ASN A 278 -9.97 8.91 -15.79
N CYS A 279 -8.78 9.51 -15.93
CA CYS A 279 -8.45 10.79 -15.29
C CYS A 279 -9.43 11.92 -15.63
N ASP A 280 -9.79 12.06 -16.90
CA ASP A 280 -10.66 13.13 -17.38
C ASP A 280 -12.09 13.00 -16.82
N ALA A 281 -12.57 11.77 -16.64
CA ALA A 281 -13.90 11.49 -16.10
C ALA A 281 -14.01 11.93 -14.63
N LEU A 282 -12.96 11.76 -13.82
CA LEU A 282 -13.01 12.06 -12.39
C LEU A 282 -12.95 13.56 -12.08
N ASN A 283 -12.27 14.36 -12.91
CA ASN A 283 -12.28 15.82 -12.76
C ASN A 283 -13.66 16.43 -13.08
N THR A 284 -14.49 15.72 -13.84
CA THR A 284 -15.83 16.19 -14.24
C THR A 284 -16.85 16.09 -13.10
N TYR A 285 -16.65 15.21 -12.11
CA TYR A 285 -17.58 15.01 -10.98
C TYR A 285 -17.24 15.82 -9.72
N SER A 286 -16.20 16.66 -9.73
CA SER A 286 -15.86 17.52 -8.58
C SER A 286 -16.76 18.77 -8.45
N SER A 287 -17.84 18.91 -9.22
CA SER A 287 -18.72 20.07 -9.16
C SER A 287 -20.18 19.68 -9.34
N GLY A 288 -21.01 19.86 -8.29
CA GLY A 288 -22.46 19.82 -8.46
C GLY A 288 -23.30 19.43 -7.26
N PHE A 289 -23.04 19.95 -6.05
CA PHE A 289 -24.12 20.16 -5.09
C PHE A 289 -24.43 21.66 -5.08
N GLU A 290 -25.35 22.06 -5.96
CA GLU A 290 -26.03 23.36 -5.87
C GLU A 290 -27.24 23.13 -4.94
N ILE A 291 -27.17 23.64 -3.72
CA ILE A 291 -28.37 23.75 -2.87
C ILE A 291 -29.11 24.99 -3.35
N ALA A 292 -30.29 24.77 -3.93
CA ALA A 292 -31.24 25.82 -4.29
C ALA A 292 -31.87 26.45 -3.05
#